data_AF-A0A2V6FBL0-F1
#
_entry.id   AF-A0A2V6FBL0-F1
#
_cell.length_a   1.000
_cell.length_b   1.000
_cell.length_c   1.000
_cell.angle_alpha   90.00
_cell.angle_beta   90.00
_cell.angle_gamma   90.00
#
_symmetry.space_group_name_H-M   'P 1'
#
loop_
_entity.id
_entity.type
_entity.pdbx_description
1 polymer ?
#
loop_
_entity_poly.entity_id
_entity_poly.type
_entity_poly.pdbx_seq_one_letter_code
_entity_poly.pdbx_strand_id
1 'polypeptide(L)' 'MKRVFQHPPEPTSGRRYWRSTDELADTPEFREWLEREFPSSAAQLNGDEWSRRNFLKLMGASV' A
#
# COMPACT_ATOMS: atom_id res chain seq x y z
N MET A 1 -0.78 17.01 -15.42
CA MET A 1 0.68 16.78 -15.28
C MET A 1 0.98 16.51 -13.81
N LYS A 2 1.61 15.36 -13.47
CA LYS A 2 1.99 15.02 -12.09
C LYS A 2 3.23 15.85 -11.72
N ARG A 3 3.16 16.68 -10.69
CA ARG A 3 4.32 17.41 -10.17
C ARG A 3 5.26 16.40 -9.50
N VAL A 4 6.49 16.31 -9.98
CA VAL A 4 7.55 15.55 -9.32
C VAL A 4 8.20 16.48 -8.31
N PHE A 5 8.02 16.18 -7.02
CA PHE A 5 8.73 16.89 -5.96
C PHE A 5 10.15 16.34 -5.86
N GLN A 6 11.16 17.21 -6.03
CA GLN A 6 12.56 16.87 -5.77
C GLN A 6 12.84 17.10 -4.29
N HIS A 7 13.11 16.03 -3.55
CA HIS A 7 13.45 16.10 -2.14
C HIS A 7 14.97 16.22 -1.95
N PRO A 8 15.45 17.02 -0.99
CA PRO A 8 16.87 17.07 -0.64
C PRO A 8 17.37 15.70 -0.13
N PRO A 9 18.65 15.38 -0.31
CA PRO A 9 19.24 14.11 0.10
C PRO A 9 19.06 13.85 1.60
N GLU A 10 19.10 12.57 2.00
CA GLU A 10 18.99 12.20 3.41
C GLU A 10 20.18 12.71 4.22
N PRO A 11 19.95 13.40 5.35
CA PRO A 11 21.06 13.80 6.22
C PRO A 11 21.75 12.54 6.77
N THR A 12 23.07 12.48 6.62
CA THR A 12 23.90 11.34 7.07
C THR A 12 24.02 11.25 8.59
N SER A 13 23.64 12.31 9.32
CA SER A 13 23.69 12.38 10.78
C SER A 13 22.44 13.03 11.37
N GLY A 14 22.10 12.65 12.60
CA GLY A 14 20.94 13.17 13.33
C GLY A 14 19.76 12.21 13.37
N ARG A 15 18.60 12.70 13.84
CA ARG A 15 17.38 11.91 13.93
C ARG A 15 16.76 11.80 12.53
N ARG A 16 16.47 10.57 12.09
CA ARG A 16 15.71 10.33 10.87
C ARG A 16 14.23 10.62 11.13
N TYR A 17 13.63 11.41 10.24
CA TYR A 17 12.21 11.76 10.27
C TYR A 17 11.57 11.27 8.98
N TRP A 18 10.30 10.86 9.06
CA TRP A 18 9.53 10.46 7.90
C TRP A 18 9.28 11.65 6.96
N ARG A 19 9.49 11.43 5.67
CA ARG A 19 9.31 12.44 4.61
C ARG A 19 8.01 12.25 3.85
N SER A 20 7.48 11.04 3.84
CA SER A 20 6.19 10.70 3.25
C SER A 20 5.55 9.49 3.94
N THR A 21 4.26 9.30 3.69
CA THR A 21 3.56 8.08 4.09
C THR A 21 4.03 6.84 3.31
N ASP A 22 4.60 7.02 2.11
CA ASP A 22 5.15 5.92 1.33
C ASP A 22 6.40 5.32 2.00
N GLU A 23 7.19 6.13 2.72
CA GLU A 23 8.31 5.61 3.51
C GLU A 23 7.86 4.69 4.65
N LEU A 24 6.64 4.88 5.17
CA LEU A 24 6.04 3.98 6.16
C LEU A 24 5.41 2.76 5.49
N ALA A 25 4.88 2.91 4.28
CA ALA A 25 4.24 1.82 3.55
C ALA A 25 5.21 0.68 3.18
N ASP A 26 6.50 1.00 3.06
CA ASP A 26 7.55 0.03 2.72
C ASP A 26 8.23 -0.62 3.94
N THR A 27 7.81 -0.31 5.17
CA THR A 27 8.40 -0.96 6.35
C THR A 27 7.85 -2.37 6.56
N PRO A 28 8.67 -3.30 7.10
CA PRO A 28 8.21 -4.66 7.36
C PRO A 28 7.04 -4.70 8.36
N GLU A 29 7.03 -3.82 9.36
CA GLU A 29 5.96 -3.75 10.36
C GLU A 29 4.62 -3.35 9.74
N PHE A 30 4.65 -2.43 8.76
CA PHE A 30 3.46 -2.04 8.03
C PHE A 30 2.93 -3.17 7.16
N ARG A 31 3.81 -3.94 6.51
CA ARG A 31 3.43 -5.11 5.70
C ARG A 31 2.81 -6.22 6.56
N GLU A 32 3.39 -6.50 7.73
CA GLU A 32 2.81 -7.45 8.69
C GLU A 32 1.44 -7.00 9.21
N TRP A 33 1.29 -5.70 9.49
CA TRP A 33 0.00 -5.12 9.86
C TRP A 33 -1.02 -5.28 8.73
N LEU A 34 -0.61 -5.02 7.48
CA LEU A 34 -1.44 -5.12 6.30
C LEU A 34 -1.91 -6.56 6.04
N GLU A 35 -1.01 -7.54 6.14
CA GLU A 35 -1.35 -8.96 5.97
C GLU A 35 -2.28 -9.48 7.07
N ARG A 36 -2.17 -8.96 8.30
CA ARG A 36 -3.07 -9.29 9.40
C ARG A 36 -4.46 -8.72 9.20
N GLU A 37 -4.56 -7.46 8.75
CA GLU A 37 -5.83 -6.77 8.54
C GLU A 37 -6.53 -7.23 7.25
N PHE A 38 -5.75 -7.57 6.23
CA PHE A 38 -6.23 -8.09 4.95
C PHE A 38 -5.61 -9.47 4.67
N PRO A 39 -6.04 -10.53 5.38
CA PRO A 39 -5.57 -11.88 5.12
C PRO A 39 -5.77 -12.27 3.65
N SER A 40 -4.93 -13.19 3.17
CA SER A 40 -4.79 -13.66 1.79
C SER A 40 -6.08 -14.00 1.01
N SER A 41 -7.25 -14.06 1.63
CA SER A 41 -8.55 -14.00 0.95
C SER A 41 -8.74 -12.76 0.07
N ALA A 42 -8.14 -11.61 0.41
CA ALA A 42 -8.08 -10.44 -0.47
C ALA A 42 -7.00 -10.59 -1.57
N ALA A 43 -5.98 -11.43 -1.34
CA ALA A 43 -4.93 -11.74 -2.31
C ALA A 43 -5.33 -12.81 -3.33
N GLN A 44 -6.44 -13.54 -3.11
CA GLN A 44 -7.03 -14.44 -4.11
C GLN A 44 -7.49 -13.70 -5.39
N LEU A 45 -7.55 -12.37 -5.35
CA LEU A 45 -7.82 -11.51 -6.50
C LEU A 45 -6.60 -11.29 -7.42
N ASN A 46 -5.43 -11.82 -7.04
CA ASN A 46 -4.20 -11.75 -7.84
C ASN A 46 -4.03 -12.97 -8.76
N GLY A 47 -4.95 -13.94 -8.73
CA GLY A 47 -5.02 -15.02 -9.72
C GLY A 47 -5.81 -14.57 -10.95
N ASP A 48 -5.38 -15.01 -12.14
CA ASP A 48 -5.94 -14.69 -13.47
C ASP A 48 -7.47 -14.82 -13.60
N GLU A 49 -8.12 -15.48 -12.64
CA GLU A 49 -9.55 -15.77 -12.63
C GLU A 49 -10.43 -14.61 -12.10
N TRP A 50 -9.87 -13.66 -11.33
CA TRP A 50 -10.68 -12.60 -10.70
C TRP A 50 -10.13 -11.18 -10.87
N SER A 51 -10.64 -10.44 -11.86
CA SER A 51 -10.25 -9.03 -12.03
C SER A 51 -10.67 -8.16 -10.84
N ARG A 52 -9.80 -7.22 -10.42
CA ARG A 52 -10.08 -6.19 -9.39
C ARG A 52 -11.44 -5.49 -9.60
N ARG A 53 -11.86 -5.32 -10.86
CA ARG A 53 -13.16 -4.70 -11.21
C ARG A 53 -14.34 -5.58 -10.81
N ASN A 54 -14.26 -6.89 -11.03
CA ASN A 54 -15.33 -7.82 -10.67
C ASN A 54 -15.47 -7.95 -9.15
N PHE A 55 -14.36 -7.84 -8.42
CA PHE A 55 -14.38 -7.78 -6.96
C PHE A 55 -15.17 -6.59 -6.44
N LEU A 56 -14.85 -5.39 -6.92
CA LEU A 56 -15.54 -4.16 -6.49
C LEU A 56 -17.03 -4.16 -6.88
N LYS A 57 -17.39 -4.78 -8.01
CA LYS A 57 -18.79 -4.97 -8.39
C LYS A 57 -19.56 -5.85 -7.39
N LEU A 58 -18.99 -6.98 -6.96
CA LEU A 58 -19.64 -7.84 -5.97
C LEU A 58 -19.74 -7.18 -4.59
N MET A 59 -18.67 -6.53 -4.13
CA MET A 59 -18.68 -5.85 -2.83
C MET A 59 -19.68 -4.68 -2.78
N GLY A 60 -19.84 -3.95 -3.89
CA GLY A 60 -20.85 -2.87 -3.99
C GLY A 60 -22.29 -3.35 -4.21
N ALA A 61 -22.47 -4.63 -4.57
CA ALA A 61 -23.78 -5.26 -4.71
C ALA A 61 -24.30 -5.88 -3.40
N SER A 62 -23.48 -5.86 -2.33
CA SER A 62 -23.90 -6.22 -0.98
C SER A 62 -24.62 -5.02 -0.35
N VAL A 63 -25.95 -4.99 -0.51
CA VAL A 63 -26.91 -4.23 0.30
C VAL A 63 -27.95 -5.20 0.83
#